data_AF-A0A0M4GGN4-F1
#
_entry.id   AF-A0A0M4GGN4-F1
#
_cell.length_a   1.000
_cell.length_b   1.000
_cell.length_c   1.000
_cell.angle_alpha   90.00
_cell.angle_beta   90.00
_cell.angle_gamma   90.00
#
_symmetry.space_group_name_H-M   'P 1'
#
loop_
_entity.id
_entity.type
_entity.pdbx_description
1 polymer ?
#
loop_
_entity_poly.entity_id
_entity_poly.type
_entity_poly.pdbx_seq_one_letter_code
_entity_poly.pdbx_strand_id
1 'polypeptide(L)'
;MQTSFNQKCLFACLVVFVNLSGWVETNISTKIPELELIKDSAKLFDEIKKIEDDNSVVFSRNRPFIGLIQHNIQHILNQLLKELKFGNLREEYWQQLFENTPKSITAEENLIIANAIPLLPSSIIHHCRFSLSKWINEKLVDACKDNQTIFFKVWDFLITTLNGIGPDATESALGESKLEGKIIKQSRNTHIYALNSPIGNLVSSIFSACSSWNLDSSDCSKTLFPRLETSLNSKGEGASHAAVMIALELNFILFHDKNWVKLNLIPLLEPDNLLSESTWQGVMQAKVYKEVIPIIKPHLINCLTIKPEWIWDEKLKKNLAAYVIIVGYFSYGKKKYYSDLELRKLIRCFDSDMLSHALWTFNKILAKDNNWTAFGRHFFINIWPKEIEFQNTNTSERLLNLILESPNNFDDVLKFTLPFLSKVESNSLFLFRLKKASHSKLLEQYPDEVLQLLDKVIGSRIEHYDRYLKEILYELNKIKPIIKNHPSWRRLIEIAEH
;
A
#
# COMPACT_ATOMS: atom_id res chain seq x y z
N MET A 1 -3.81 -20.59 -19.49
CA MET A 1 -2.66 -20.63 -18.56
C MET A 1 -2.23 -19.21 -18.25
N GLN A 2 -2.88 -18.59 -17.25
CA GLN A 2 -2.59 -17.25 -16.76
C GLN A 2 -1.68 -17.40 -15.54
N THR A 3 -0.40 -17.07 -15.70
CA THR A 3 0.53 -16.98 -14.58
C THR A 3 0.18 -15.76 -13.73
N SER A 4 -0.10 -16.03 -12.47
CA SER A 4 -0.48 -15.04 -11.46
C SER A 4 0.66 -14.04 -11.26
N PHE A 5 0.39 -12.78 -11.59
CA PHE A 5 1.21 -11.66 -11.14
C PHE A 5 1.03 -11.56 -9.62
N ASN A 6 1.91 -12.21 -8.86
CA ASN A 6 1.88 -12.19 -7.41
C ASN A 6 2.44 -10.85 -6.92
N GLN A 7 1.57 -9.83 -6.91
CA GLN A 7 1.85 -8.46 -6.46
C GLN A 7 1.85 -8.34 -4.93
N LYS A 8 1.55 -9.44 -4.22
CA LYS A 8 1.49 -9.51 -2.75
C LYS A 8 2.84 -9.29 -2.04
N CYS A 9 3.97 -9.37 -2.74
CA CYS A 9 5.30 -9.17 -2.13
C CYS A 9 5.81 -7.72 -2.17
N LEU A 10 5.00 -6.73 -2.58
CA LEU A 10 5.43 -5.33 -2.70
C LEU A 10 4.98 -4.40 -1.57
N PHE A 11 4.17 -4.87 -0.62
CA PHE A 11 3.59 -4.04 0.45
C PHE A 11 3.63 -4.69 1.83
N ALA A 12 4.79 -5.25 2.20
CA ALA A 12 5.07 -5.65 3.58
C ALA A 12 6.14 -4.74 4.18
N CYS A 13 5.71 -3.58 4.66
CA CYS A 13 6.37 -2.86 5.74
C CYS A 13 5.28 -2.40 6.70
N LEU A 14 4.84 -3.34 7.53
CA LEU A 14 4.20 -3.03 8.79
C LEU A 14 5.25 -2.33 9.65
N VAL A 15 5.11 -1.01 9.77
CA VAL A 15 5.68 -0.29 10.90
C VAL A 15 4.86 -0.72 12.11
N VAL A 16 5.31 -1.76 12.79
CA VAL A 16 5.03 -1.89 14.21
C VAL A 16 5.83 -0.78 14.86
N PHE A 17 5.15 0.30 15.25
CA PHE A 17 5.70 1.18 16.27
C PHE A 17 5.78 0.34 17.55
N VAL A 18 6.93 -0.31 17.76
CA VAL A 18 7.32 -0.80 19.08
C VAL A 18 7.72 0.44 19.87
N ASN A 19 6.71 1.14 20.39
CA ASN A 19 6.94 1.88 21.61
C ASN A 19 7.38 0.84 22.65
N LEU A 20 8.45 1.16 23.38
CA LEU A 20 8.91 0.42 24.55
C LEU A 20 7.82 0.48 25.64
N SER A 21 6.74 -0.28 25.48
CA SER A 21 5.81 -0.60 26.56
C SER A 21 6.27 -1.94 27.14
N GLY A 22 6.64 -1.95 28.42
CA GLY A 22 6.90 -3.19 29.14
C GLY A 22 5.77 -4.19 28.93
N TRP A 23 6.12 -5.47 28.84
CA TRP A 23 5.15 -6.55 28.69
C TRP A 23 4.16 -6.49 29.85
N VAL A 24 2.90 -6.15 29.56
CA VAL A 24 1.79 -6.21 30.51
C VAL A 24 0.90 -7.39 30.11
N GLU A 25 0.75 -8.36 31.00
CA GLU A 25 -0.11 -9.53 30.79
C GLU A 25 -1.58 -9.14 30.98
N THR A 26 -2.45 -9.51 30.03
CA THR A 26 -3.89 -9.27 30.14
C THR A 26 -4.58 -10.46 30.81
N ASN A 27 -5.09 -10.26 32.02
CA ASN A 27 -5.82 -11.29 32.77
C ASN A 27 -7.33 -11.18 32.53
N ILE A 28 -7.90 -12.13 31.80
CA ILE A 28 -9.33 -12.16 31.44
C ILE A 28 -10.17 -13.09 32.31
N SER A 29 -9.57 -13.96 33.12
CA SER A 29 -10.28 -15.01 33.87
C SER A 29 -10.66 -14.59 35.29
N THR A 30 -10.33 -13.37 35.69
CA THR A 30 -10.52 -12.89 37.05
C THR A 30 -12.00 -12.79 37.40
N LYS A 31 -12.42 -13.55 38.43
CA LYS A 31 -13.73 -13.48 39.07
C LYS A 31 -14.95 -13.68 38.14
N ILE A 32 -14.77 -14.39 37.03
CA ILE A 32 -15.85 -14.59 36.04
C ILE A 32 -17.09 -15.25 36.66
N PRO A 33 -16.98 -16.37 37.42
CA PRO A 33 -18.16 -17.01 38.01
C PRO A 33 -18.91 -16.08 38.99
N GLU A 34 -18.20 -15.26 39.76
CA GLU A 34 -18.80 -14.32 40.70
C GLU A 34 -19.51 -13.17 40.00
N LEU A 35 -18.92 -12.66 38.91
CA LEU A 35 -19.51 -11.58 38.12
C LEU A 35 -20.81 -12.03 37.42
N GLU A 36 -20.87 -13.26 36.91
CA GLU A 36 -22.07 -13.80 36.25
C GLU A 36 -23.28 -13.95 37.20
N LEU A 37 -23.04 -14.05 38.50
CA LEU A 37 -24.11 -14.12 39.50
C LEU A 37 -24.77 -12.76 39.76
N ILE A 38 -24.14 -11.65 39.34
CA ILE A 38 -24.67 -10.29 39.55
C ILE A 38 -25.77 -9.99 38.52
N LYS A 39 -27.03 -10.02 38.98
CA LYS A 39 -28.20 -9.77 38.12
C LYS A 39 -28.46 -8.31 37.80
N ASP A 40 -28.04 -7.41 38.71
CA ASP A 40 -28.18 -5.97 38.57
C ASP A 40 -27.09 -5.42 37.65
N SER A 41 -27.48 -4.76 36.56
CA SER A 41 -26.54 -4.34 35.52
C SER A 41 -25.59 -3.26 36.01
N ALA A 42 -26.06 -2.29 36.79
CA ALA A 42 -25.23 -1.21 37.31
C ALA A 42 -24.17 -1.77 38.26
N LYS A 43 -24.57 -2.63 39.20
CA LYS A 43 -23.66 -3.31 40.13
C LYS A 43 -22.64 -4.18 39.40
N LEU A 44 -23.04 -4.88 38.34
CA LEU A 44 -22.13 -5.69 37.53
C LEU A 44 -21.01 -4.83 36.93
N PHE A 45 -21.37 -3.74 36.24
CA PHE A 45 -20.37 -2.87 35.59
C PHE A 45 -19.50 -2.12 36.60
N ASP A 46 -20.04 -1.75 37.76
CA ASP A 46 -19.25 -1.07 38.80
C ASP A 46 -18.24 -2.03 39.45
N GLU A 47 -18.60 -3.31 39.66
CA GLU A 47 -17.64 -4.33 40.11
C GLU A 47 -16.60 -4.67 39.03
N ILE A 48 -16.99 -4.76 37.75
CA ILE A 48 -16.06 -4.91 36.63
C ILE A 48 -15.05 -3.76 36.63
N LYS A 49 -15.54 -2.51 36.69
CA LYS A 49 -14.69 -1.32 36.71
C LYS A 49 -13.71 -1.35 37.87
N LYS A 50 -14.18 -1.70 39.08
CA LYS A 50 -13.34 -1.83 40.26
C LYS A 50 -12.23 -2.87 40.08
N ILE A 51 -12.49 -3.97 39.38
CA ILE A 51 -11.49 -5.00 39.08
C ILE A 51 -10.51 -4.52 38.00
N GLU A 52 -10.99 -3.81 36.97
CA GLU A 52 -10.14 -3.27 35.88
C GLU A 52 -9.23 -2.12 36.33
N ASP A 53 -9.69 -1.32 37.30
CA ASP A 53 -8.92 -0.21 37.89
C ASP A 53 -7.93 -0.70 38.97
N ASP A 54 -7.99 -1.97 39.38
CA ASP A 54 -7.07 -2.58 40.35
C ASP A 54 -5.70 -2.83 39.70
N ASN A 55 -4.77 -1.91 39.97
CA ASN A 55 -3.37 -1.98 39.53
C ASN A 55 -2.42 -2.56 40.60
N SER A 56 -2.95 -3.37 41.54
CA SER A 56 -2.13 -3.98 42.61
C SER A 56 -1.06 -4.95 42.09
N VAL A 57 -1.28 -5.57 40.93
CA VAL A 57 -0.32 -6.47 40.28
C VAL A 57 0.47 -5.72 39.21
N VAL A 58 1.76 -5.47 39.48
CA VAL A 58 2.67 -4.83 38.53
C VAL A 58 2.83 -5.70 37.29
N PHE A 59 2.73 -5.11 36.09
CA PHE A 59 2.79 -5.79 34.80
C PHE A 59 1.62 -6.74 34.47
N SER A 60 0.49 -6.63 35.17
CA SER A 60 -0.76 -7.28 34.76
C SER A 60 -1.91 -6.28 34.69
N ARG A 61 -2.82 -6.45 33.72
CA ARG A 61 -4.07 -5.70 33.62
C ARG A 61 -5.23 -6.68 33.63
N ASN A 62 -6.10 -6.54 34.62
CA ASN A 62 -7.35 -7.30 34.65
C ASN A 62 -8.32 -6.74 33.60
N ARG A 63 -8.91 -7.62 32.81
CA ARG A 63 -9.95 -7.35 31.81
C ARG A 63 -11.04 -8.43 31.89
N PRO A 64 -11.73 -8.57 33.04
CA PRO A 64 -12.75 -9.60 33.22
C PRO A 64 -13.93 -9.41 32.27
N PHE A 65 -14.19 -8.18 31.78
CA PHE A 65 -15.23 -7.97 30.78
C PHE A 65 -14.95 -8.70 29.46
N ILE A 66 -13.69 -8.72 29.02
CA ILE A 66 -13.26 -9.51 27.86
C ILE A 66 -13.50 -11.00 28.11
N GLY A 67 -13.21 -11.50 29.31
CA GLY A 67 -13.52 -12.88 29.69
C GLY A 67 -15.01 -13.20 29.65
N LEU A 68 -15.85 -12.28 30.13
CA LEU A 68 -17.30 -12.42 30.08
C LEU A 68 -17.85 -12.43 28.65
N ILE A 69 -17.30 -11.60 27.75
CA ILE A 69 -17.64 -11.63 26.31
C ILE A 69 -17.34 -13.01 25.72
N GLN A 70 -16.20 -13.61 26.08
CA GLN A 70 -15.78 -14.92 25.58
C GLN A 70 -16.60 -16.07 26.16
N HIS A 71 -17.12 -15.92 27.38
CA HIS A 71 -17.89 -16.96 28.06
C HIS A 71 -19.39 -16.92 27.70
N ASN A 72 -20.02 -15.74 27.73
CA ASN A 72 -21.46 -15.60 27.48
C ASN A 72 -21.82 -14.24 26.90
N ILE A 73 -21.64 -14.10 25.58
CA ILE A 73 -21.86 -12.83 24.87
C ILE A 73 -23.31 -12.35 24.93
N GLN A 74 -24.28 -13.27 24.89
CA GLN A 74 -25.70 -12.93 24.95
C GLN A 74 -26.07 -12.34 26.31
N HIS A 75 -25.55 -12.90 27.40
CA HIS A 75 -25.75 -12.33 28.73
C HIS A 75 -25.21 -10.90 28.80
N ILE A 76 -23.97 -10.69 28.35
CA ILE A 76 -23.33 -9.37 28.42
C ILE A 76 -24.01 -8.33 27.56
N LEU A 77 -24.40 -8.70 26.34
CA LEU A 77 -25.18 -7.81 25.48
C LEU A 77 -26.51 -7.42 26.13
N ASN A 78 -27.20 -8.36 26.79
CA ASN A 78 -28.43 -8.06 27.53
C ASN A 78 -28.19 -7.08 28.69
N GLN A 79 -27.06 -7.18 29.40
CA GLN A 79 -26.73 -6.24 30.48
C GLN A 79 -26.39 -4.85 29.93
N LEU A 80 -25.63 -4.76 28.83
CA LEU A 80 -25.36 -3.48 28.15
C LEU A 80 -26.65 -2.81 27.66
N LEU A 81 -27.58 -3.59 27.09
CA LEU A 81 -28.88 -3.07 26.65
C LEU A 81 -29.77 -2.60 27.81
N LYS A 82 -29.67 -3.21 29.00
CA LYS A 82 -30.36 -2.72 30.21
C LYS A 82 -29.76 -1.39 30.67
N GLU A 83 -28.45 -1.27 30.75
CA GLU A 83 -27.78 0.00 31.09
C GLU A 83 -28.18 1.11 30.12
N LEU A 84 -28.24 0.79 28.83
CA LEU A 84 -28.67 1.73 27.81
C LEU A 84 -30.11 2.22 28.04
N LYS A 85 -31.03 1.32 28.43
CA LYS A 85 -32.42 1.69 28.80
C LYS A 85 -32.48 2.59 30.03
N PHE A 86 -31.52 2.47 30.95
CA PHE A 86 -31.39 3.34 32.11
C PHE A 86 -30.65 4.65 31.82
N GLY A 87 -30.20 4.87 30.57
CA GLY A 87 -29.43 6.05 30.17
C GLY A 87 -27.93 5.97 30.47
N ASN A 88 -27.46 4.84 30.99
CA ASN A 88 -26.04 4.59 31.25
C ASN A 88 -25.38 4.10 29.96
N LEU A 89 -24.60 4.98 29.31
CA LEU A 89 -24.04 4.70 27.97
C LEU A 89 -23.00 3.59 27.95
N ARG A 90 -22.16 3.49 29.00
CA ARG A 90 -21.14 2.43 29.16
C ARG A 90 -20.26 2.26 27.90
N GLU A 91 -19.84 3.37 27.29
CA GLU A 91 -19.17 3.43 25.98
C GLU A 91 -17.95 2.50 25.85
N GLU A 92 -17.09 2.50 26.86
CA GLU A 92 -15.87 1.67 26.90
C GLU A 92 -16.19 0.17 26.81
N TYR A 93 -17.31 -0.28 27.39
CA TYR A 93 -17.72 -1.68 27.35
C TYR A 93 -18.36 -2.06 26.01
N TRP A 94 -19.05 -1.14 25.34
CA TRP A 94 -19.44 -1.35 23.94
C TRP A 94 -18.23 -1.46 23.02
N GLN A 95 -17.21 -0.62 23.21
CA GLN A 95 -15.96 -0.72 22.47
C GLN A 95 -15.29 -2.07 22.70
N GLN A 96 -15.14 -2.49 23.96
CA GLN A 96 -14.55 -3.80 24.30
C GLN A 96 -15.34 -4.97 23.67
N LEU A 97 -16.67 -4.89 23.61
CA LEU A 97 -17.50 -5.90 22.95
C LEU A 97 -17.13 -6.05 21.48
N PHE A 98 -17.07 -4.94 20.71
CA PHE A 98 -16.75 -5.00 19.29
C PHE A 98 -15.30 -5.43 19.02
N GLU A 99 -14.35 -4.98 19.84
CA GLU A 99 -12.92 -5.33 19.71
C GLU A 99 -12.61 -6.79 20.04
N ASN A 100 -13.36 -7.38 20.98
CA ASN A 100 -13.00 -8.66 21.61
C ASN A 100 -14.03 -9.77 21.37
N THR A 101 -14.87 -9.65 20.34
CA THR A 101 -15.72 -10.78 19.92
C THR A 101 -14.87 -12.02 19.62
N PRO A 102 -15.23 -13.20 20.16
CA PRO A 102 -14.39 -14.38 20.06
C PRO A 102 -14.28 -14.87 18.61
N LYS A 103 -13.17 -15.56 18.28
CA LYS A 103 -13.03 -16.20 16.96
C LYS A 103 -14.04 -17.33 16.74
N SER A 104 -14.51 -17.95 17.81
CA SER A 104 -15.51 -19.01 17.83
C SER A 104 -16.96 -18.51 17.85
N ILE A 105 -17.19 -17.19 17.72
CA ILE A 105 -18.54 -16.62 17.71
C ILE A 105 -19.39 -17.23 16.60
N THR A 106 -20.64 -17.57 16.92
CA THR A 106 -21.59 -18.15 15.97
C THR A 106 -22.24 -17.07 15.10
N ALA A 107 -22.84 -17.48 13.97
CA ALA A 107 -23.61 -16.56 13.13
C ALA A 107 -24.80 -15.96 13.90
N GLU A 108 -25.51 -16.77 14.69
CA GLU A 108 -26.64 -16.32 15.50
C GLU A 108 -26.22 -15.24 16.52
N GLU A 109 -25.12 -15.44 17.24
CA GLU A 109 -24.61 -14.44 18.19
C GLU A 109 -24.23 -13.13 17.50
N ASN A 110 -23.58 -13.20 16.33
CA ASN A 110 -23.29 -12.00 15.53
C ASN A 110 -24.59 -11.27 15.12
N LEU A 111 -25.64 -12.00 14.74
CA LEU A 111 -26.94 -11.41 14.38
C LEU A 111 -27.64 -10.77 15.59
N ILE A 112 -27.49 -11.32 16.81
CA ILE A 112 -28.03 -10.69 18.03
C ILE A 112 -27.32 -9.35 18.27
N ILE A 113 -25.98 -9.30 18.16
CA ILE A 113 -25.21 -8.05 18.28
C ILE A 113 -25.63 -7.07 17.19
N ALA A 114 -25.78 -7.54 15.95
CA ALA A 114 -26.17 -6.72 14.81
C ALA A 114 -27.52 -6.02 15.03
N ASN A 115 -28.49 -6.74 15.59
CA ASN A 115 -29.82 -6.19 15.90
C ASN A 115 -29.81 -5.16 17.03
N ALA A 116 -28.79 -5.15 17.89
CA ALA A 116 -28.63 -4.15 18.94
C ALA A 116 -28.06 -2.82 18.41
N ILE A 117 -27.27 -2.83 17.32
CA ILE A 117 -26.57 -1.63 16.80
C ILE A 117 -27.52 -0.46 16.51
N PRO A 118 -28.68 -0.63 15.83
CA PRO A 118 -29.60 0.47 15.57
C PRO A 118 -30.24 1.10 16.81
N LEU A 119 -30.08 0.49 18.00
CA LEU A 119 -30.55 1.04 19.27
C LEU A 119 -29.52 1.99 19.92
N LEU A 120 -28.28 2.00 19.43
CA LEU A 120 -27.20 2.76 20.03
C LEU A 120 -27.32 4.26 19.71
N PRO A 121 -27.20 5.17 20.70
CA PRO A 121 -27.13 6.60 20.48
C PRO A 121 -25.85 6.99 19.75
N SER A 122 -25.88 8.16 19.08
CA SER A 122 -24.76 8.66 18.28
C SER A 122 -23.46 8.82 19.06
N SER A 123 -23.50 9.05 20.38
CA SER A 123 -22.29 9.15 21.22
C SER A 123 -21.55 7.82 21.32
N ILE A 124 -22.28 6.70 21.55
CA ILE A 124 -21.70 5.35 21.55
C ILE A 124 -21.15 5.01 20.16
N ILE A 125 -21.89 5.35 19.10
CA ILE A 125 -21.43 5.14 17.72
C ILE A 125 -20.15 5.93 17.42
N HIS A 126 -20.07 7.18 17.85
CA HIS A 126 -18.88 8.00 17.70
C HIS A 126 -17.69 7.39 18.45
N HIS A 127 -17.90 6.97 19.69
CA HIS A 127 -16.87 6.34 20.53
C HIS A 127 -16.36 5.03 19.91
N CYS A 128 -17.27 4.18 19.44
CA CYS A 128 -16.95 2.85 18.92
C CYS A 128 -16.64 2.83 17.42
N ARG A 129 -16.64 3.97 16.72
CA ARG A 129 -16.65 4.04 15.25
C ARG A 129 -15.62 3.14 14.56
N PHE A 130 -14.40 3.08 15.09
CA PHE A 130 -13.33 2.26 14.54
C PHE A 130 -13.57 0.77 14.77
N SER A 131 -13.76 0.36 16.03
CA SER A 131 -13.96 -1.05 16.40
C SER A 131 -15.25 -1.62 15.79
N LEU A 132 -16.33 -0.84 15.78
CA LEU A 132 -17.61 -1.20 15.19
C LEU A 132 -17.52 -1.40 13.68
N SER A 133 -16.94 -0.44 12.94
CA SER A 133 -16.79 -0.57 11.49
C SER A 133 -15.93 -1.78 11.09
N LYS A 134 -14.88 -2.05 11.86
CA LYS A 134 -13.99 -3.19 11.66
C LYS A 134 -14.71 -4.50 11.96
N TRP A 135 -15.46 -4.56 13.06
CA TRP A 135 -16.30 -5.70 13.40
C TRP A 135 -17.33 -6.01 12.31
N ILE A 136 -17.96 -4.99 11.72
CA ILE A 136 -18.89 -5.17 10.59
C ILE A 136 -18.18 -5.85 9.42
N ASN A 137 -17.00 -5.35 9.03
CA ASN A 137 -16.23 -5.92 7.92
C ASN A 137 -15.73 -7.35 8.19
N GLU A 138 -15.23 -7.62 9.40
CA GLU A 138 -14.55 -8.88 9.74
C GLU A 138 -15.48 -9.99 10.25
N LYS A 139 -16.66 -9.64 10.78
CA LYS A 139 -17.56 -10.59 11.47
C LYS A 139 -18.96 -10.61 10.90
N LEU A 140 -19.56 -9.42 10.69
CA LEU A 140 -20.96 -9.33 10.32
C LEU A 140 -21.23 -9.83 8.90
N VAL A 141 -20.32 -9.55 7.95
CA VAL A 141 -20.46 -9.95 6.55
C VAL A 141 -20.78 -11.44 6.41
N ASP A 142 -19.96 -12.30 7.01
CA ASP A 142 -20.14 -13.75 6.89
C ASP A 142 -21.39 -14.24 7.64
N ALA A 143 -21.68 -13.67 8.81
CA ALA A 143 -22.88 -14.00 9.59
C ALA A 143 -24.19 -13.64 8.87
N CYS A 144 -24.16 -12.62 8.02
CA CYS A 144 -25.33 -12.14 7.27
C CYS A 144 -25.51 -12.79 5.89
N LYS A 145 -24.77 -13.85 5.56
CA LYS A 145 -24.91 -14.53 4.25
C LYS A 145 -26.35 -14.93 3.92
N ASP A 146 -27.05 -15.49 4.90
CA ASP A 146 -28.46 -15.89 4.78
C ASP A 146 -29.43 -14.82 5.35
N ASN A 147 -28.90 -13.68 5.81
CA ASN A 147 -29.64 -12.62 6.49
C ASN A 147 -29.19 -11.21 6.01
N GLN A 148 -29.15 -11.02 4.69
CA GLN A 148 -28.58 -9.81 4.05
C GLN A 148 -29.28 -8.51 4.47
N THR A 149 -30.58 -8.58 4.75
CA THR A 149 -31.36 -7.41 5.22
C THR A 149 -30.84 -6.84 6.53
N ILE A 150 -30.31 -7.68 7.43
CA ILE A 150 -29.70 -7.25 8.68
C ILE A 150 -28.40 -6.49 8.41
N PHE A 151 -27.55 -7.01 7.51
CA PHE A 151 -26.32 -6.31 7.10
C PHE A 151 -26.65 -4.91 6.55
N PHE A 152 -27.59 -4.83 5.61
CA PHE A 152 -27.99 -3.55 5.01
C PHE A 152 -28.52 -2.56 6.05
N LYS A 153 -29.39 -3.01 6.96
CA LYS A 153 -29.91 -2.17 8.05
C LYS A 153 -28.79 -1.61 8.92
N VAL A 154 -27.83 -2.45 9.32
CA VAL A 154 -26.71 -2.04 10.17
C VAL A 154 -25.77 -1.10 9.42
N TRP A 155 -25.43 -1.44 8.18
CA TRP A 155 -24.52 -0.65 7.35
C TRP A 155 -25.11 0.75 7.08
N ASP A 156 -26.37 0.82 6.67
CA ASP A 156 -27.07 2.09 6.36
C ASP A 156 -27.21 2.95 7.61
N PHE A 157 -27.55 2.34 8.74
CA PHE A 157 -27.63 3.02 10.02
C PHE A 157 -26.28 3.63 10.40
N LEU A 158 -25.19 2.85 10.30
CA LEU A 158 -23.88 3.32 10.70
C LEU A 158 -23.40 4.46 9.80
N ILE A 159 -23.45 4.32 8.48
CA ILE A 159 -22.96 5.39 7.59
C ILE A 159 -23.77 6.68 7.74
N THR A 160 -25.09 6.56 7.92
CA THR A 160 -25.97 7.73 8.12
C THR A 160 -25.64 8.41 9.44
N THR A 161 -25.41 7.64 10.50
CA THR A 161 -25.07 8.17 11.82
C THR A 161 -23.71 8.86 11.82
N LEU A 162 -22.68 8.25 11.24
CA LEU A 162 -21.34 8.85 11.15
C LEU A 162 -21.37 10.16 10.35
N ASN A 163 -22.04 10.17 9.20
CA ASN A 163 -22.20 11.39 8.40
C ASN A 163 -23.03 12.47 9.11
N GLY A 164 -24.00 12.06 9.95
CA GLY A 164 -24.80 12.96 10.77
C GLY A 164 -24.01 13.60 11.93
N ILE A 165 -23.03 12.89 12.50
CA ILE A 165 -22.14 13.42 13.55
C ILE A 165 -21.17 14.46 12.95
N GLY A 166 -20.58 14.16 11.79
CA GLY A 166 -19.70 15.09 11.07
C GLY A 166 -18.29 14.54 10.80
N PRO A 167 -17.36 15.40 10.35
CA PRO A 167 -16.03 15.01 9.90
C PRO A 167 -15.24 14.15 10.90
N ASP A 168 -15.27 14.50 12.19
CA ASP A 168 -14.53 13.79 13.27
C ASP A 168 -14.96 12.31 13.40
N ALA A 169 -16.21 11.99 13.04
CA ALA A 169 -16.70 10.62 13.06
C ALA A 169 -16.25 9.78 11.84
N THR A 170 -15.65 10.42 10.84
CA THR A 170 -15.26 9.77 9.57
C THR A 170 -13.74 9.73 9.35
N GLU A 171 -12.98 10.41 10.20
CA GLU A 171 -11.52 10.46 10.12
C GLU A 171 -10.87 9.09 10.33
N SER A 172 -9.59 9.00 9.98
CA SER A 172 -8.78 7.82 10.29
C SER A 172 -8.40 7.79 11.78
N ALA A 173 -8.29 6.58 12.35
CA ALA A 173 -7.71 6.37 13.68
C ALA A 173 -6.22 6.80 13.76
N LEU A 174 -5.57 6.96 12.61
CA LEU A 174 -4.20 7.43 12.54
C LEU A 174 -4.16 8.95 12.72
N GLY A 175 -3.41 9.39 13.74
CA GLY A 175 -3.09 10.80 13.95
C GLY A 175 -2.09 11.35 12.93
N GLU A 176 -1.62 12.56 13.17
CA GLU A 176 -0.61 13.20 12.32
C GLU A 176 0.74 12.46 12.36
N SER A 177 1.39 12.30 11.21
CA SER A 177 2.77 11.81 11.13
C SER A 177 3.72 12.82 11.77
N LYS A 178 4.54 12.39 12.73
CA LYS A 178 5.59 13.21 13.36
C LYS A 178 6.97 12.61 13.11
N LEU A 179 7.94 13.44 12.74
CA LEU A 179 9.36 13.10 12.70
C LEU A 179 10.11 14.08 13.60
N GLU A 180 10.87 13.53 14.55
CA GLU A 180 11.60 14.32 15.56
C GLU A 180 10.71 15.32 16.32
N GLY A 181 9.46 14.92 16.60
CA GLY A 181 8.48 15.76 17.29
C GLY A 181 7.81 16.85 16.41
N LYS A 182 8.26 17.03 15.16
CA LYS A 182 7.64 17.95 14.19
C LYS A 182 6.65 17.22 13.30
N ILE A 183 5.48 17.82 13.09
CA ILE A 183 4.46 17.30 12.17
C ILE A 183 5.05 17.33 10.75
N ILE A 184 5.08 16.17 10.09
CA ILE A 184 5.36 16.10 8.67
C ILE A 184 4.03 16.27 7.95
N LYS A 185 3.96 17.25 7.05
CA LYS A 185 2.82 17.40 6.14
C LYS A 185 2.86 16.27 5.10
N GLN A 186 2.15 15.17 5.40
CA GLN A 186 1.91 14.06 4.49
C GLN A 186 0.43 13.97 4.18
N SER A 187 0.10 13.50 2.98
CA SER A 187 -1.29 13.27 2.63
C SER A 187 -1.92 12.21 3.54
N ARG A 188 -3.13 12.52 4.04
CA ARG A 188 -4.00 11.60 4.75
C ARG A 188 -4.96 10.86 3.81
N ASN A 189 -4.93 11.18 2.51
CA ASN A 189 -5.73 10.56 1.45
C ASN A 189 -5.09 9.26 0.92
N THR A 190 -4.52 8.43 1.81
CA THR A 190 -3.79 7.22 1.42
C THR A 190 -4.48 5.95 1.89
N HIS A 191 -4.15 4.82 1.27
CA HIS A 191 -4.72 3.51 1.62
C HIS A 191 -4.52 3.14 3.10
N ILE A 192 -3.38 3.49 3.71
CA ILE A 192 -3.13 3.19 5.13
C ILE A 192 -4.12 3.95 6.03
N TYR A 193 -4.41 5.22 5.75
CA TYR A 193 -5.39 5.99 6.50
C TYR A 193 -6.81 5.47 6.24
N ALA A 194 -7.14 5.15 4.98
CA ALA A 194 -8.42 4.60 4.60
C ALA A 194 -8.72 3.25 5.28
N LEU A 195 -7.76 2.33 5.33
CA LEU A 195 -7.89 1.02 5.99
C LEU A 195 -8.16 1.17 7.50
N ASN A 196 -7.65 2.24 8.11
CA ASN A 196 -7.83 2.55 9.53
C ASN A 196 -8.97 3.57 9.78
N SER A 197 -9.86 3.77 8.82
CA SER A 197 -11.02 4.67 8.94
C SER A 197 -12.34 3.91 9.03
N PRO A 198 -13.39 4.48 9.65
CA PRO A 198 -14.70 3.87 9.68
C PRO A 198 -15.30 3.68 8.28
N ILE A 199 -15.18 4.69 7.42
CA ILE A 199 -15.73 4.64 6.06
C ILE A 199 -14.98 3.63 5.18
N GLY A 200 -13.65 3.54 5.30
CA GLY A 200 -12.89 2.54 4.55
C GLY A 200 -13.23 1.10 4.95
N ASN A 201 -13.50 0.84 6.24
CA ASN A 201 -13.97 -0.46 6.71
C ASN A 201 -15.38 -0.78 6.20
N LEU A 202 -16.28 0.21 6.20
CA LEU A 202 -17.62 0.07 5.62
C LEU A 202 -17.58 -0.23 4.11
N VAL A 203 -16.72 0.44 3.35
CA VAL A 203 -16.51 0.15 1.93
C VAL A 203 -15.93 -1.25 1.73
N SER A 204 -14.95 -1.65 2.54
CA SER A 204 -14.38 -3.01 2.49
C SER A 204 -15.45 -4.08 2.71
N SER A 205 -16.37 -3.84 3.65
CA SER A 205 -17.45 -4.78 3.95
C SER A 205 -18.40 -5.02 2.76
N ILE A 206 -18.56 -4.05 1.86
CA ILE A 206 -19.36 -4.19 0.64
C ILE A 206 -18.70 -5.19 -0.32
N PHE A 207 -17.39 -5.08 -0.54
CA PHE A 207 -16.64 -6.00 -1.40
C PHE A 207 -16.53 -7.40 -0.78
N SER A 208 -16.34 -7.47 0.54
CA SER A 208 -16.41 -8.71 1.30
C SER A 208 -17.78 -9.38 1.13
N ALA A 209 -18.88 -8.63 1.24
CA ALA A 209 -20.23 -9.16 1.08
C ALA A 209 -20.49 -9.70 -0.34
N CYS A 210 -20.14 -8.96 -1.39
CA CYS A 210 -20.24 -9.46 -2.77
C CYS A 210 -19.51 -10.80 -2.94
N SER A 211 -18.31 -10.93 -2.35
CA SER A 211 -17.48 -12.13 -2.46
C SER A 211 -18.00 -13.29 -1.60
N SER A 212 -18.26 -13.07 -0.31
CA SER A 212 -18.69 -14.11 0.65
C SER A 212 -20.07 -14.68 0.34
N TRP A 213 -20.96 -13.85 -0.20
CA TRP A 213 -22.33 -14.24 -0.54
C TRP A 213 -22.47 -14.80 -1.95
N ASN A 214 -21.39 -14.81 -2.74
CA ASN A 214 -21.39 -15.24 -4.14
C ASN A 214 -22.47 -14.54 -4.98
N LEU A 215 -22.65 -13.24 -4.77
CA LEU A 215 -23.63 -12.46 -5.54
C LEU A 215 -23.20 -12.36 -7.00
N ASP A 216 -24.20 -12.38 -7.89
CA ASP A 216 -23.94 -12.08 -9.29
C ASP A 216 -23.73 -10.57 -9.52
N SER A 217 -23.32 -10.20 -10.73
CA SER A 217 -23.09 -8.80 -11.09
C SER A 217 -24.34 -7.92 -10.97
N SER A 218 -25.51 -8.43 -11.34
CA SER A 218 -26.76 -7.66 -11.25
C SER A 218 -27.11 -7.36 -9.79
N ASP A 219 -26.93 -8.35 -8.92
CA ASP A 219 -27.25 -8.24 -7.51
C ASP A 219 -26.29 -7.29 -6.79
N CYS A 220 -24.97 -7.41 -7.02
CA CYS A 220 -24.00 -6.44 -6.51
C CYS A 220 -24.31 -5.01 -6.99
N SER A 221 -24.56 -4.80 -8.28
CA SER A 221 -24.88 -3.48 -8.82
C SER A 221 -26.14 -2.86 -8.24
N LYS A 222 -27.22 -3.64 -8.05
CA LYS A 222 -28.50 -3.11 -7.58
C LYS A 222 -28.54 -2.89 -6.07
N THR A 223 -27.85 -3.74 -5.31
CA THR A 223 -27.97 -3.75 -3.84
C THR A 223 -26.78 -3.07 -3.17
N LEU A 224 -25.56 -3.34 -3.61
CA LEU A 224 -24.34 -2.95 -2.90
C LEU A 224 -23.69 -1.69 -3.48
N PHE A 225 -23.75 -1.47 -4.79
CA PHE A 225 -23.07 -0.32 -5.41
C PHE A 225 -23.68 1.06 -5.08
N PRO A 226 -25.00 1.23 -4.83
CA PRO A 226 -25.54 2.50 -4.32
C PRO A 226 -24.92 2.93 -2.98
N ARG A 227 -24.41 1.97 -2.20
CA ARG A 227 -23.71 2.23 -0.94
C ARG A 227 -22.30 2.76 -1.17
N LEU A 228 -21.63 2.34 -2.25
CA LEU A 228 -20.36 2.93 -2.68
C LEU A 228 -20.54 4.42 -3.04
N GLU A 229 -21.62 4.76 -3.76
CA GLU A 229 -21.97 6.16 -4.06
C GLU A 229 -22.24 6.96 -2.79
N THR A 230 -22.94 6.35 -1.82
CA THR A 230 -23.16 6.98 -0.51
C THR A 230 -21.84 7.24 0.22
N SER A 231 -20.90 6.29 0.20
CA SER A 231 -19.58 6.45 0.82
C SER A 231 -18.72 7.53 0.15
N LEU A 232 -18.82 7.69 -1.18
CA LEU A 232 -18.14 8.78 -1.90
C LEU A 232 -18.64 10.17 -1.50
N ASN A 233 -19.82 10.26 -0.90
CA ASN A 233 -20.42 11.50 -0.40
C ASN A 233 -20.30 11.66 1.12
N SER A 234 -19.45 10.86 1.78
CA SER A 234 -19.21 10.98 3.22
C SER A 234 -18.59 12.32 3.61
N LYS A 235 -18.84 12.76 4.85
CA LYS A 235 -18.25 14.01 5.38
C LYS A 235 -16.75 13.86 5.60
N GLY A 236 -16.04 14.98 5.64
CA GLY A 236 -14.62 15.04 6.01
C GLY A 236 -13.71 14.15 5.16
N GLU A 237 -12.76 13.47 5.82
CA GLU A 237 -11.86 12.52 5.18
C GLU A 237 -12.56 11.26 4.68
N GLY A 238 -13.80 11.00 5.15
CA GLY A 238 -14.57 9.81 4.80
C GLY A 238 -14.73 9.61 3.30
N ALA A 239 -15.02 10.69 2.54
CA ALA A 239 -15.15 10.61 1.08
C ALA A 239 -13.82 10.24 0.41
N SER A 240 -12.70 10.80 0.88
CA SER A 240 -11.36 10.44 0.41
C SER A 240 -11.03 8.98 0.70
N HIS A 241 -11.30 8.51 1.92
CA HIS A 241 -11.06 7.12 2.29
C HIS A 241 -11.93 6.16 1.49
N ALA A 242 -13.20 6.51 1.24
CA ALA A 242 -14.05 5.75 0.33
C ALA A 242 -13.46 5.69 -1.09
N ALA A 243 -13.05 6.82 -1.65
CA ALA A 243 -12.50 6.91 -3.01
C ALA A 243 -11.23 6.05 -3.16
N VAL A 244 -10.33 6.05 -2.17
CA VAL A 244 -9.15 5.16 -2.18
C VAL A 244 -9.59 3.68 -2.21
N MET A 245 -10.48 3.28 -1.31
CA MET A 245 -10.91 1.87 -1.18
C MET A 245 -11.67 1.38 -2.41
N ILE A 246 -12.53 2.22 -2.99
CA ILE A 246 -13.25 1.92 -4.24
C ILE A 246 -12.28 1.80 -5.41
N ALA A 247 -11.31 2.70 -5.52
CA ALA A 247 -10.33 2.68 -6.60
C ALA A 247 -9.37 1.49 -6.54
N LEU A 248 -9.05 1.00 -5.34
CA LEU A 248 -8.29 -0.25 -5.14
C LEU A 248 -9.01 -1.45 -5.79
N GLU A 249 -10.35 -1.46 -5.72
CA GLU A 249 -11.23 -2.51 -6.25
C GLU A 249 -11.72 -2.23 -7.68
N LEU A 250 -11.09 -1.29 -8.40
CA LEU A 250 -11.47 -0.91 -9.77
C LEU A 250 -11.68 -2.11 -10.69
N ASN A 251 -10.82 -3.13 -10.62
CA ASN A 251 -10.95 -4.33 -11.45
C ASN A 251 -12.22 -5.14 -11.14
N PHE A 252 -12.53 -5.27 -9.85
CA PHE A 252 -13.71 -5.98 -9.38
C PHE A 252 -14.96 -5.26 -9.89
N ILE A 253 -15.04 -3.95 -9.65
CA ILE A 253 -16.18 -3.15 -10.09
C ILE A 253 -16.30 -3.16 -11.62
N LEU A 254 -15.20 -3.07 -12.36
CA LEU A 254 -15.23 -3.11 -13.83
C LEU A 254 -15.74 -4.46 -14.37
N PHE A 255 -15.45 -5.56 -13.67
CA PHE A 255 -15.96 -6.88 -14.02
C PHE A 255 -17.48 -6.99 -13.81
N HIS A 256 -17.99 -6.41 -12.72
CA HIS A 256 -19.42 -6.47 -12.38
C HIS A 256 -20.25 -5.40 -13.12
N ASP A 257 -19.77 -4.16 -13.18
CA ASP A 257 -20.50 -3.02 -13.76
C ASP A 257 -19.59 -1.96 -14.38
N LYS A 258 -19.37 -2.09 -15.68
CA LYS A 258 -18.58 -1.11 -16.45
C LYS A 258 -19.23 0.27 -16.50
N ASN A 259 -20.56 0.34 -16.48
CA ASN A 259 -21.27 1.61 -16.56
C ASN A 259 -21.12 2.36 -15.23
N TRP A 260 -21.21 1.65 -14.10
CA TRP A 260 -20.95 2.23 -12.79
C TRP A 260 -19.55 2.85 -12.71
N VAL A 261 -18.50 2.12 -13.14
CA VAL A 261 -17.12 2.66 -13.18
C VAL A 261 -17.07 3.96 -13.99
N LYS A 262 -17.66 3.95 -15.19
CA LYS A 262 -17.66 5.12 -16.09
C LYS A 262 -18.37 6.33 -15.48
N LEU A 263 -19.47 6.12 -14.77
CA LEU A 263 -20.29 7.21 -14.22
C LEU A 263 -19.76 7.72 -12.88
N ASN A 264 -19.25 6.84 -12.02
CA ASN A 264 -18.97 7.16 -10.62
C ASN A 264 -17.48 7.22 -10.27
N LEU A 265 -16.62 6.43 -10.94
CA LEU A 265 -15.20 6.36 -10.58
C LEU A 265 -14.30 7.14 -11.55
N ILE A 266 -14.59 7.06 -12.85
CA ILE A 266 -13.78 7.74 -13.87
C ILE A 266 -13.76 9.27 -13.72
N PRO A 267 -14.89 9.95 -13.46
CA PRO A 267 -14.88 11.41 -13.25
C PRO A 267 -14.04 11.84 -12.05
N LEU A 268 -13.80 10.95 -11.09
CA LEU A 268 -12.98 11.25 -9.93
C LEU A 268 -11.49 11.31 -10.27
N LEU A 269 -11.04 10.74 -11.39
CA LEU A 269 -9.64 10.79 -11.82
C LEU A 269 -9.22 12.13 -12.41
N GLU A 270 -10.17 13.02 -12.71
CA GLU A 270 -9.85 14.31 -13.30
C GLU A 270 -9.07 15.20 -12.32
N PRO A 271 -8.02 15.93 -12.76
CA PRO A 271 -7.14 16.66 -11.85
C PRO A 271 -7.80 17.74 -10.99
N ASP A 272 -8.93 18.28 -11.43
CA ASP A 272 -9.73 19.29 -10.74
C ASP A 272 -10.76 18.71 -9.77
N ASN A 273 -10.95 17.39 -9.77
CA ASN A 273 -11.85 16.72 -8.82
C ASN A 273 -11.24 16.69 -7.42
N LEU A 274 -12.05 17.02 -6.40
CA LEU A 274 -11.62 17.02 -4.99
C LEU A 274 -11.14 15.64 -4.49
N LEU A 275 -11.64 14.55 -5.07
CA LEU A 275 -11.27 13.18 -4.73
C LEU A 275 -10.15 12.62 -5.62
N SER A 276 -9.59 13.42 -6.53
CA SER A 276 -8.62 12.96 -7.54
C SER A 276 -7.39 12.32 -6.92
N GLU A 277 -6.78 12.98 -5.93
CA GLU A 277 -5.65 12.42 -5.21
C GLU A 277 -5.98 11.04 -4.63
N SER A 278 -7.09 10.94 -3.90
CA SER A 278 -7.58 9.72 -3.25
C SER A 278 -7.82 8.59 -4.26
N THR A 279 -8.50 8.90 -5.36
CA THR A 279 -8.77 7.94 -6.43
C THR A 279 -7.48 7.44 -7.08
N TRP A 280 -6.53 8.34 -7.38
CA TRP A 280 -5.23 7.97 -7.94
C TRP A 280 -4.40 7.11 -6.98
N GLN A 281 -4.43 7.40 -5.68
CA GLN A 281 -3.78 6.60 -4.65
C GLN A 281 -4.28 5.14 -4.65
N GLY A 282 -5.58 4.93 -4.87
CA GLY A 282 -6.15 3.60 -5.00
C GLY A 282 -5.82 2.93 -6.34
N VAL A 283 -5.99 3.63 -7.47
CA VAL A 283 -5.71 3.07 -8.82
C VAL A 283 -4.27 2.59 -8.97
N MET A 284 -3.30 3.33 -8.42
CA MET A 284 -1.88 2.95 -8.52
C MET A 284 -1.50 1.74 -7.66
N GLN A 285 -2.28 1.47 -6.62
CA GLN A 285 -2.10 0.31 -5.75
C GLN A 285 -2.91 -0.90 -6.24
N ALA A 286 -3.96 -0.68 -7.04
CA ALA A 286 -4.73 -1.73 -7.66
C ALA A 286 -3.86 -2.58 -8.60
N LYS A 287 -4.22 -3.86 -8.72
CA LYS A 287 -3.60 -4.74 -9.72
C LYS A 287 -3.91 -4.22 -11.12
N VAL A 288 -2.92 -4.21 -12.01
CA VAL A 288 -3.13 -3.71 -13.38
C VAL A 288 -3.65 -4.85 -14.26
N TYR A 289 -4.92 -4.78 -14.64
CA TYR A 289 -5.50 -5.62 -15.71
C TYR A 289 -5.53 -4.90 -17.04
N LYS A 290 -5.36 -5.65 -18.12
CA LYS A 290 -5.19 -5.11 -19.48
C LYS A 290 -6.43 -4.35 -19.95
N GLU A 291 -7.60 -4.76 -19.46
CA GLU A 291 -8.91 -4.19 -19.72
C GLU A 291 -9.08 -2.79 -19.11
N VAL A 292 -8.38 -2.51 -18.01
CA VAL A 292 -8.39 -1.21 -17.31
C VAL A 292 -7.53 -0.17 -18.03
N ILE A 293 -6.42 -0.59 -18.65
CA ILE A 293 -5.46 0.30 -19.28
C ILE A 293 -6.10 1.32 -20.25
N PRO A 294 -6.95 0.93 -21.23
CA PRO A 294 -7.55 1.90 -22.14
C PRO A 294 -8.52 2.87 -21.46
N ILE A 295 -9.10 2.49 -20.32
CA ILE A 295 -10.02 3.32 -19.55
C ILE A 295 -9.24 4.39 -18.78
N ILE A 296 -8.15 4.00 -18.11
CA ILE A 296 -7.34 4.91 -17.27
C ILE A 296 -6.41 5.80 -18.11
N LYS A 297 -6.01 5.34 -19.31
CA LYS A 297 -5.04 6.03 -20.17
C LYS A 297 -5.27 7.54 -20.37
N PRO A 298 -6.45 7.99 -20.83
CA PRO A 298 -6.67 9.43 -21.05
C PRO A 298 -6.47 10.24 -19.76
N HIS A 299 -6.92 9.72 -18.62
CA HIS A 299 -6.79 10.37 -17.32
C HIS A 299 -5.35 10.37 -16.80
N LEU A 300 -4.58 9.30 -17.04
CA LEU A 300 -3.16 9.23 -16.67
C LEU A 300 -2.35 10.28 -17.43
N ILE A 301 -2.60 10.41 -18.74
CA ILE A 301 -1.98 11.42 -19.58
C ILE A 301 -2.36 12.82 -19.08
N ASN A 302 -3.64 13.05 -18.77
CA ASN A 302 -4.13 14.33 -18.27
C ASN A 302 -3.45 14.71 -16.93
N CYS A 303 -3.44 13.79 -15.97
CA CYS A 303 -2.81 13.95 -14.66
C CYS A 303 -1.32 14.35 -14.74
N LEU A 304 -0.54 13.65 -15.57
CA LEU A 304 0.90 13.95 -15.77
C LEU A 304 1.16 15.24 -16.56
N THR A 305 0.18 15.71 -17.34
CA THR A 305 0.29 16.94 -18.14
C THR A 305 -0.08 18.17 -17.31
N ILE A 306 -1.22 18.10 -16.60
CA ILE A 306 -1.73 19.20 -15.77
C ILE A 306 -0.87 19.39 -14.51
N LYS A 307 -0.36 18.30 -13.92
CA LYS A 307 0.44 18.30 -12.68
C LYS A 307 -0.27 19.02 -11.52
N PRO A 308 -1.42 18.49 -11.05
CA PRO A 308 -2.15 19.09 -9.93
C PRO A 308 -1.29 19.14 -8.66
N GLU A 309 -1.60 20.08 -7.75
CA GLU A 309 -0.76 20.36 -6.57
C GLU A 309 -0.50 19.13 -5.69
N TRP A 310 -1.45 18.22 -5.56
CA TRP A 310 -1.30 17.01 -4.76
C TRP A 310 -0.27 16.01 -5.34
N ILE A 311 0.09 16.12 -6.63
CA ILE A 311 1.07 15.22 -7.26
C ILE A 311 2.47 15.41 -6.69
N TRP A 312 2.71 16.47 -5.91
CA TRP A 312 4.01 16.77 -5.33
C TRP A 312 4.34 15.92 -4.09
N ASP A 313 3.40 15.12 -3.56
CA ASP A 313 3.69 14.09 -2.55
C ASP A 313 4.69 13.06 -3.09
N GLU A 314 5.83 12.89 -2.42
CA GLU A 314 6.91 12.04 -2.91
C GLU A 314 6.49 10.57 -3.13
N LYS A 315 5.65 10.04 -2.25
CA LYS A 315 5.23 8.64 -2.33
C LYS A 315 4.30 8.46 -3.53
N LEU A 316 3.40 9.42 -3.75
CA LEU A 316 2.52 9.41 -4.90
C LEU A 316 3.29 9.53 -6.23
N LYS A 317 4.28 10.41 -6.31
CA LYS A 317 5.18 10.50 -7.49
C LYS A 317 5.83 9.16 -7.81
N LYS A 318 6.41 8.50 -6.80
CA LYS A 318 7.05 7.20 -6.93
C LYS A 318 6.05 6.15 -7.43
N ASN A 319 4.85 6.10 -6.85
CA ASN A 319 3.78 5.19 -7.28
C ASN A 319 3.33 5.46 -8.73
N LEU A 320 3.21 6.72 -9.13
CA LEU A 320 2.84 7.12 -10.49
C LEU A 320 3.90 6.69 -11.51
N ALA A 321 5.18 6.91 -11.18
CA ALA A 321 6.30 6.46 -12.00
C ALA A 321 6.31 4.93 -12.15
N ALA A 322 6.08 4.19 -11.06
CA ALA A 322 5.93 2.74 -11.10
C ALA A 322 4.76 2.30 -12.00
N TYR A 323 3.60 2.96 -11.86
CA TYR A 323 2.40 2.65 -12.62
C TYR A 323 2.61 2.80 -14.14
N VAL A 324 3.25 3.88 -14.59
CA VAL A 324 3.58 4.12 -16.01
C VAL A 324 4.45 2.98 -16.57
N ILE A 325 5.45 2.52 -15.82
CA ILE A 325 6.31 1.40 -16.23
C ILE A 325 5.53 0.09 -16.31
N ILE A 326 4.64 -0.17 -15.34
CA ILE A 326 3.81 -1.37 -15.32
C ILE A 326 2.83 -1.40 -16.52
N VAL A 327 2.12 -0.30 -16.79
CA VAL A 327 1.23 -0.24 -17.97
C VAL A 327 2.01 -0.30 -19.27
N GLY A 328 3.22 0.24 -19.32
CA GLY A 328 4.13 0.13 -20.46
C GLY A 328 4.49 -1.32 -20.77
N TYR A 329 4.87 -2.09 -19.74
CA TYR A 329 5.14 -3.53 -19.87
C TYR A 329 3.93 -4.31 -20.40
N PHE A 330 2.74 -4.07 -19.84
CA PHE A 330 1.53 -4.74 -20.32
C PHE A 330 1.08 -4.31 -21.73
N SER A 331 1.56 -3.17 -22.22
CA SER A 331 1.28 -2.64 -23.55
C SER A 331 2.26 -3.11 -24.64
N TYR A 332 3.34 -3.81 -24.28
CA TYR A 332 4.36 -4.23 -25.23
C TYR A 332 3.94 -5.39 -26.15
N GLY A 333 2.96 -6.21 -25.74
CA GLY A 333 2.52 -7.38 -26.49
C GLY A 333 1.66 -7.09 -27.73
N LYS A 334 0.95 -8.13 -28.22
CA LYS A 334 0.14 -8.06 -29.45
C LYS A 334 -0.90 -6.93 -29.49
N LYS A 335 -1.43 -6.54 -28.34
CA LYS A 335 -2.36 -5.40 -28.20
C LYS A 335 -1.63 -4.25 -27.55
N LYS A 336 -1.24 -3.26 -28.35
CA LYS A 336 -0.60 -2.03 -27.87
C LYS A 336 -1.65 -1.06 -27.33
N TYR A 337 -1.73 -0.92 -26.01
CA TYR A 337 -2.58 0.09 -25.37
C TYR A 337 -1.92 1.48 -25.36
N TYR A 338 -0.60 1.48 -25.24
CA TYR A 338 0.25 2.65 -25.47
C TYR A 338 1.21 2.38 -26.62
N SER A 339 1.45 3.42 -27.42
CA SER A 339 2.59 3.48 -28.34
C SER A 339 3.87 3.82 -27.58
N ASP A 340 5.01 3.45 -28.18
CA ASP A 340 6.32 3.73 -27.61
C ASP A 340 6.56 5.25 -27.44
N LEU A 341 6.02 6.06 -28.37
CA LEU A 341 6.10 7.52 -28.30
C LEU A 341 5.28 8.09 -27.13
N GLU A 342 4.08 7.55 -26.87
CA GLU A 342 3.26 7.99 -25.74
C GLU A 342 3.94 7.68 -24.41
N LEU A 343 4.48 6.48 -24.23
CA LEU A 343 5.21 6.11 -23.01
C LEU A 343 6.45 6.99 -22.82
N ARG A 344 7.22 7.25 -23.89
CA ARG A 344 8.35 8.17 -23.81
C ARG A 344 7.93 9.57 -23.39
N LYS A 345 6.83 10.10 -23.96
CA LYS A 345 6.29 11.42 -23.58
C LYS A 345 5.91 11.47 -22.09
N LEU A 346 5.30 10.41 -21.56
CA LEU A 346 4.97 10.33 -20.13
C LEU A 346 6.21 10.30 -19.25
N ILE A 347 7.23 9.51 -19.60
CA ILE A 347 8.49 9.44 -18.84
C ILE A 347 9.23 10.79 -18.86
N ARG A 348 9.14 11.56 -19.96
CA ARG A 348 9.71 12.91 -20.02
C ARG A 348 9.06 13.90 -19.05
N CYS A 349 7.88 13.61 -18.50
CA CYS A 349 7.27 14.44 -17.46
C CYS A 349 7.87 14.19 -16.06
N PHE A 350 8.70 13.16 -15.89
CA PHE A 350 9.25 12.74 -14.60
C PHE A 350 10.41 13.62 -14.16
N ASP A 351 10.49 13.87 -12.85
CA ASP A 351 11.69 14.39 -12.21
C ASP A 351 12.71 13.29 -11.92
N SER A 352 13.86 13.66 -11.34
CA SER A 352 14.96 12.74 -11.03
C SER A 352 14.53 11.55 -10.15
N ASP A 353 13.69 11.79 -9.14
CA ASP A 353 13.24 10.75 -8.21
C ASP A 353 12.25 9.80 -8.86
N MET A 354 11.33 10.33 -9.66
CA MET A 354 10.42 9.54 -10.47
C MET A 354 11.17 8.66 -11.49
N LEU A 355 12.19 9.20 -12.18
CA LEU A 355 13.02 8.42 -13.10
C LEU A 355 13.77 7.29 -12.40
N SER A 356 14.38 7.57 -11.23
CA SER A 356 15.05 6.55 -10.42
C SER A 356 14.07 5.46 -9.97
N HIS A 357 12.87 5.83 -9.54
CA HIS A 357 11.86 4.87 -9.11
C HIS A 357 11.23 4.08 -10.27
N ALA A 358 11.11 4.70 -11.45
CA ALA A 358 10.70 4.05 -12.69
C ALA A 358 11.68 2.92 -13.04
N LEU A 359 12.99 3.20 -13.01
CA LEU A 359 14.02 2.19 -13.25
C LEU A 359 14.05 1.11 -12.17
N TRP A 360 13.83 1.46 -10.89
CA TRP A 360 13.69 0.46 -9.84
C TRP A 360 12.52 -0.50 -10.10
N THR A 361 11.37 0.02 -10.51
CA THR A 361 10.20 -0.78 -10.89
C THR A 361 10.49 -1.64 -12.11
N PHE A 362 11.15 -1.06 -13.12
CA PHE A 362 11.56 -1.76 -14.33
C PHE A 362 12.50 -2.93 -14.02
N ASN A 363 13.51 -2.73 -13.16
CA ASN A 363 14.42 -3.80 -12.74
C ASN A 363 13.67 -4.96 -12.07
N LYS A 364 12.64 -4.68 -11.27
CA LYS A 364 11.78 -5.72 -10.68
C LYS A 364 10.98 -6.51 -11.72
N ILE A 365 10.55 -5.86 -12.81
CA ILE A 365 9.90 -6.54 -13.93
C ILE A 365 10.91 -7.46 -14.63
N LEU A 366 12.14 -6.97 -14.84
CA LEU A 366 13.18 -7.72 -15.55
C LEU A 366 13.78 -8.88 -14.75
N ALA A 367 13.77 -8.82 -13.41
CA ALA A 367 14.29 -9.89 -12.55
C ALA A 367 13.56 -11.24 -12.68
N LYS A 368 12.48 -11.32 -13.47
CA LYS A 368 11.79 -12.57 -13.83
C LYS A 368 12.34 -13.11 -15.15
N ASP A 369 12.47 -14.43 -15.25
CA ASP A 369 13.12 -15.11 -16.39
C ASP A 369 12.67 -14.60 -17.76
N ASN A 370 13.63 -14.39 -18.66
CA ASN A 370 13.49 -13.97 -20.07
C ASN A 370 12.88 -12.58 -20.35
N ASN A 371 12.62 -11.76 -19.32
CA ASN A 371 12.02 -10.43 -19.54
C ASN A 371 12.96 -9.40 -20.16
N TRP A 372 14.28 -9.55 -20.04
CA TRP A 372 15.25 -8.67 -20.73
C TRP A 372 15.09 -8.75 -22.25
N THR A 373 15.20 -9.95 -22.82
CA THR A 373 15.11 -10.19 -24.26
C THR A 373 13.72 -9.86 -24.79
N ALA A 374 12.67 -10.16 -24.00
CA ALA A 374 11.31 -9.84 -24.38
C ALA A 374 11.08 -8.33 -24.40
N PHE A 375 11.24 -7.64 -23.27
CA PHE A 375 10.82 -6.24 -23.10
C PHE A 375 11.98 -5.27 -22.85
N GLY A 376 12.97 -5.68 -22.06
CA GLY A 376 14.03 -4.79 -21.59
C GLY A 376 14.81 -4.11 -22.72
N ARG A 377 15.24 -4.89 -23.71
CA ARG A 377 15.93 -4.37 -24.90
C ARG A 377 15.05 -3.38 -25.68
N HIS A 378 13.78 -3.72 -25.93
CA HIS A 378 12.84 -2.83 -26.62
C HIS A 378 12.64 -1.51 -25.88
N PHE A 379 12.50 -1.58 -24.55
CA PHE A 379 12.27 -0.41 -23.71
C PHE A 379 13.37 0.63 -23.86
N PHE A 380 14.65 0.25 -23.80
CA PHE A 380 15.75 1.20 -23.96
C PHE A 380 15.91 1.74 -25.38
N ILE A 381 15.61 0.94 -26.41
CA ILE A 381 15.69 1.39 -27.80
C ILE A 381 14.57 2.39 -28.11
N ASN A 382 13.35 2.06 -27.70
CA ASN A 382 12.12 2.65 -28.23
C ASN A 382 11.32 3.50 -27.24
N ILE A 383 11.53 3.38 -25.92
CA ILE A 383 10.71 4.04 -24.89
C ILE A 383 11.54 4.97 -24.01
N TRP A 384 12.68 4.53 -23.47
CA TRP A 384 13.49 5.34 -22.57
C TRP A 384 13.91 6.67 -23.24
N PRO A 385 13.87 7.81 -22.52
CA PRO A 385 14.36 9.08 -23.05
C PRO A 385 15.85 9.02 -23.40
N LYS A 386 16.25 9.73 -24.45
CA LYS A 386 17.64 9.71 -24.99
C LYS A 386 18.39 11.01 -24.69
N GLU A 387 17.67 12.03 -24.26
CA GLU A 387 18.19 13.35 -23.97
C GLU A 387 19.09 13.32 -22.74
N ILE A 388 20.13 14.16 -22.75
CA ILE A 388 21.16 14.21 -21.70
C ILE A 388 20.54 14.59 -20.34
N GLU A 389 19.47 15.39 -20.32
CA GLU A 389 18.79 15.80 -19.09
C GLU A 389 18.23 14.63 -18.26
N PHE A 390 17.99 13.47 -18.87
CA PHE A 390 17.53 12.25 -18.17
C PHE A 390 18.68 11.35 -17.68
N GLN A 391 19.93 11.73 -17.98
CA GLN A 391 21.14 11.03 -17.54
C GLN A 391 21.66 11.70 -16.28
N ASN A 392 21.28 11.18 -15.12
CA ASN A 392 21.72 11.68 -13.82
C ASN A 392 22.28 10.54 -12.96
N THR A 393 22.92 10.91 -11.85
CA THR A 393 23.58 9.95 -10.98
C THR A 393 22.59 8.93 -10.42
N ASN A 394 21.39 9.35 -10.00
CA ASN A 394 20.37 8.47 -9.45
C ASN A 394 19.87 7.43 -10.45
N THR A 395 19.64 7.82 -11.71
CA THR A 395 19.25 6.88 -12.77
C THR A 395 20.40 5.96 -13.14
N SER A 396 21.64 6.47 -13.15
CA SER A 396 22.85 5.70 -13.43
C SER A 396 23.08 4.59 -12.39
N GLU A 397 22.88 4.88 -11.10
CA GLU A 397 22.94 3.87 -10.03
C GLU A 397 21.93 2.75 -10.26
N ARG A 398 20.70 3.07 -10.68
CA ARG A 398 19.67 2.06 -10.97
C ARG A 398 20.01 1.20 -12.19
N LEU A 399 20.62 1.80 -13.22
CA LEU A 399 21.09 1.08 -14.40
C LEU A 399 22.32 0.20 -14.11
N LEU A 400 23.25 0.67 -13.29
CA LEU A 400 24.39 -0.14 -12.83
C LEU A 400 23.93 -1.36 -12.06
N ASN A 401 22.91 -1.20 -11.21
CA ASN A 401 22.27 -2.33 -10.55
C ASN A 401 21.67 -3.30 -11.56
N LEU A 402 21.01 -2.82 -12.61
CA LEU A 402 20.48 -3.70 -13.66
C LEU A 402 21.58 -4.49 -14.38
N ILE A 403 22.67 -3.82 -14.74
CA ILE A 403 23.82 -4.43 -15.41
C ILE A 403 24.42 -5.55 -14.55
N LEU A 404 24.70 -5.29 -13.27
CA LEU A 404 25.32 -6.26 -12.37
C LEU A 404 24.40 -7.46 -12.07
N GLU A 405 23.09 -7.22 -11.92
CA GLU A 405 22.11 -8.28 -11.65
C GLU A 405 21.69 -9.06 -12.90
N SER A 406 22.33 -8.83 -14.06
CA SER A 406 22.03 -9.50 -15.33
C SER A 406 23.24 -10.25 -15.92
N PRO A 407 23.95 -11.11 -15.17
CA PRO A 407 25.20 -11.72 -15.63
C PRO A 407 25.05 -12.57 -16.91
N ASN A 408 23.89 -13.23 -17.09
CA ASN A 408 23.63 -14.07 -18.26
C ASN A 408 23.41 -13.28 -19.57
N ASN A 409 23.13 -11.98 -19.48
CA ASN A 409 22.93 -11.08 -20.63
C ASN A 409 23.78 -9.81 -20.49
N PHE A 410 24.93 -9.91 -19.80
CA PHE A 410 25.68 -8.75 -19.35
C PHE A 410 26.10 -7.83 -20.50
N ASP A 411 26.67 -8.40 -21.56
CA ASP A 411 27.09 -7.69 -22.76
C ASP A 411 25.94 -6.95 -23.44
N ASP A 412 24.78 -7.61 -23.56
CA ASP A 412 23.60 -7.03 -24.18
C ASP A 412 22.98 -5.91 -23.33
N VAL A 413 22.84 -6.16 -22.03
CA VAL A 413 22.33 -5.16 -21.07
C VAL A 413 23.24 -3.95 -21.04
N LEU A 414 24.55 -4.16 -20.95
CA LEU A 414 25.53 -3.09 -20.99
C LEU A 414 25.39 -2.28 -22.28
N LYS A 415 25.41 -2.93 -23.44
CA LYS A 415 25.33 -2.27 -24.75
C LYS A 415 24.13 -1.32 -24.87
N PHE A 416 22.96 -1.74 -24.40
CA PHE A 416 21.73 -0.94 -24.51
C PHE A 416 21.53 0.07 -23.37
N THR A 417 22.25 -0.05 -22.26
CA THR A 417 22.13 0.88 -21.12
C THR A 417 23.28 1.89 -21.03
N LEU A 418 24.47 1.55 -21.55
CA LEU A 418 25.68 2.36 -21.51
C LEU A 418 25.46 3.81 -21.99
N PRO A 419 24.70 4.09 -23.07
CA PRO A 419 24.47 5.47 -23.52
C PRO A 419 23.74 6.35 -22.51
N PHE A 420 23.02 5.76 -21.55
CA PHE A 420 22.19 6.45 -20.57
C PHE A 420 22.87 6.63 -19.21
N LEU A 421 24.07 6.08 -19.05
CA LEU A 421 24.86 6.25 -17.83
C LEU A 421 25.51 7.63 -17.80
N SER A 422 25.52 8.23 -16.62
CA SER A 422 26.29 9.42 -16.26
C SER A 422 27.39 9.04 -15.25
N LYS A 423 28.11 10.03 -14.72
CA LYS A 423 29.13 9.78 -13.71
C LYS A 423 28.48 9.43 -12.37
N VAL A 424 29.03 8.43 -11.69
CA VAL A 424 28.57 8.05 -10.34
C VAL A 424 29.13 8.97 -9.28
N GLU A 425 28.39 9.13 -8.18
CA GLU A 425 28.83 9.88 -7.01
C GLU A 425 29.92 9.13 -6.22
N SER A 426 30.65 9.89 -5.40
CA SER A 426 31.73 9.36 -4.57
C SER A 426 31.29 8.42 -3.45
N ASN A 427 29.99 8.29 -3.21
CA ASN A 427 29.38 7.38 -2.24
C ASN A 427 28.85 6.08 -2.88
N SER A 428 28.97 5.91 -4.20
CA SER A 428 28.41 4.80 -4.96
C SER A 428 28.94 3.43 -4.54
N LEU A 429 28.04 2.51 -4.18
CA LEU A 429 28.40 1.12 -3.84
C LEU A 429 28.74 0.25 -5.06
N PHE A 430 28.77 0.82 -6.27
CA PHE A 430 28.95 0.08 -7.52
C PHE A 430 30.26 -0.73 -7.54
N LEU A 431 31.40 -0.09 -7.27
CA LEU A 431 32.71 -0.75 -7.33
C LEU A 431 32.84 -1.88 -6.28
N PHE A 432 32.35 -1.63 -5.07
CA PHE A 432 32.26 -2.64 -4.02
C PHE A 432 31.42 -3.86 -4.47
N ARG A 433 30.27 -3.63 -5.10
CA ARG A 433 29.39 -4.71 -5.58
C ARG A 433 29.96 -5.48 -6.75
N LEU A 434 30.64 -4.81 -7.68
CA LEU A 434 31.33 -5.44 -8.80
C LEU A 434 32.45 -6.37 -8.32
N LYS A 435 33.16 -6.00 -7.24
CA LYS A 435 34.22 -6.82 -6.63
C LYS A 435 33.69 -8.05 -5.88
N LYS A 436 32.46 -7.98 -5.36
CA LYS A 436 31.87 -9.08 -4.57
C LYS A 436 31.90 -10.39 -5.36
N ALA A 437 32.15 -11.51 -4.67
CA ALA A 437 32.33 -12.84 -5.28
C ALA A 437 31.17 -13.29 -6.21
N SER A 438 29.95 -12.77 -6.03
CA SER A 438 28.83 -13.05 -6.93
C SER A 438 29.02 -12.50 -8.35
N HIS A 439 29.84 -11.44 -8.50
CA HIS A 439 30.07 -10.74 -9.76
C HIS A 439 31.52 -10.85 -10.27
N SER A 440 32.42 -11.53 -9.54
CA SER A 440 33.82 -11.69 -9.95
C SER A 440 33.98 -12.39 -11.30
N LYS A 441 33.03 -13.27 -11.65
CA LYS A 441 32.97 -13.93 -12.97
C LYS A 441 32.80 -12.95 -14.13
N LEU A 442 32.21 -11.77 -13.90
CA LEU A 442 32.07 -10.74 -14.94
C LEU A 442 33.43 -10.21 -15.40
N LEU A 443 34.40 -10.08 -14.47
CA LEU A 443 35.77 -9.65 -14.78
C LEU A 443 36.49 -10.66 -15.69
N GLU A 444 36.21 -11.94 -15.49
CA GLU A 444 36.80 -13.05 -16.27
C GLU A 444 36.16 -13.19 -17.64
N GLN A 445 34.82 -13.08 -17.71
CA GLN A 445 34.05 -13.32 -18.92
C GLN A 445 34.00 -12.10 -19.86
N TYR A 446 33.98 -10.88 -19.31
CA TYR A 446 33.73 -9.65 -20.05
C TYR A 446 34.72 -8.52 -19.68
N PRO A 447 36.05 -8.74 -19.78
CA PRO A 447 37.04 -7.79 -19.30
C PRO A 447 37.03 -6.44 -20.03
N ASP A 448 36.76 -6.43 -21.35
CA ASP A 448 36.73 -5.20 -22.14
C ASP A 448 35.46 -4.38 -21.84
N GLU A 449 34.32 -5.06 -21.72
CA GLU A 449 33.03 -4.48 -21.37
C GLU A 449 33.05 -3.88 -19.96
N VAL A 450 33.66 -4.57 -18.99
CA VAL A 450 33.84 -4.01 -17.64
C VAL A 450 34.73 -2.76 -17.69
N LEU A 451 35.84 -2.78 -18.45
CA LEU A 451 36.67 -1.59 -18.58
C LEU A 451 35.89 -0.43 -19.21
N GLN A 452 35.08 -0.70 -20.25
CA GLN A 452 34.23 0.30 -20.89
C GLN A 452 33.20 0.87 -19.91
N LEU A 453 32.59 0.02 -19.07
CA LEU A 453 31.65 0.43 -18.05
C LEU A 453 32.32 1.36 -17.02
N LEU A 454 33.49 0.95 -16.49
CA LEU A 454 34.27 1.76 -15.55
C LEU A 454 34.63 3.12 -16.15
N ASP A 455 35.10 3.14 -17.39
CA ASP A 455 35.47 4.39 -18.07
C ASP A 455 34.27 5.34 -18.22
N LYS A 456 33.11 4.75 -18.53
CA LYS A 456 31.87 5.51 -18.69
C LYS A 456 31.45 6.16 -17.38
N VAL A 457 31.45 5.44 -16.26
CA VAL A 457 30.85 5.92 -15.00
C VAL A 457 31.82 6.59 -14.03
N ILE A 458 33.12 6.29 -14.12
CA ILE A 458 34.12 6.94 -13.26
C ILE A 458 34.51 8.29 -13.86
N GLY A 459 34.25 9.35 -13.10
CA GLY A 459 34.54 10.75 -13.44
C GLY A 459 35.99 11.14 -13.14
N SER A 460 36.17 12.30 -12.54
CA SER A 460 37.41 12.72 -11.86
C SER A 460 37.46 12.16 -10.43
N ARG A 461 38.62 12.27 -9.78
CA ARG A 461 39.00 11.71 -8.46
C ARG A 461 37.85 11.45 -7.46
N ILE A 462 37.82 10.25 -6.89
CA ILE A 462 36.82 9.79 -5.93
C ILE A 462 37.53 9.29 -4.65
N GLU A 463 37.75 10.18 -3.68
CA GLU A 463 38.57 9.93 -2.46
C GLU A 463 38.17 8.70 -1.61
N HIS A 464 36.96 8.14 -1.81
CA HIS A 464 36.43 7.03 -1.00
C HIS A 464 36.47 5.66 -1.69
N TYR A 465 36.91 5.55 -2.95
CA TYR A 465 36.82 4.28 -3.73
C TYR A 465 38.09 3.86 -4.50
N ASP A 466 39.19 4.60 -4.39
CA ASP A 466 40.42 4.35 -5.16
C ASP A 466 40.96 2.92 -4.98
N ARG A 467 40.80 2.35 -3.78
CA ARG A 467 41.22 0.97 -3.50
C ARG A 467 40.46 -0.06 -4.36
N TYR A 468 39.13 0.00 -4.40
CA TYR A 468 38.35 -0.98 -5.18
C TYR A 468 38.59 -0.83 -6.67
N LEU A 469 38.69 0.41 -7.16
CA LEU A 469 39.01 0.69 -8.56
C LEU A 469 40.38 0.09 -8.93
N LYS A 470 41.42 0.34 -8.10
CA LYS A 470 42.76 -0.20 -8.29
C LYS A 470 42.77 -1.73 -8.30
N GLU A 471 42.12 -2.36 -7.33
CA GLU A 471 42.00 -3.83 -7.24
C GLU A 471 41.35 -4.42 -8.50
N ILE A 472 40.24 -3.83 -8.97
CA ILE A 472 39.56 -4.29 -10.20
C ILE A 472 40.45 -4.12 -11.43
N LEU A 473 41.15 -2.98 -11.59
CA LEU A 473 42.03 -2.72 -12.74
C LEU A 473 43.22 -3.68 -12.80
N TYR A 474 43.77 -4.05 -11.64
CA TYR A 474 44.84 -5.05 -11.55
C TYR A 474 44.34 -6.46 -11.87
N GLU A 475 43.13 -6.82 -11.43
CA GLU A 475 42.51 -8.09 -11.81
C GLU A 475 42.25 -8.18 -13.31
N LEU A 476 41.72 -7.11 -13.92
CA LEU A 476 41.53 -7.05 -15.38
C LEU A 476 42.86 -7.21 -16.13
N ASN A 477 43.95 -6.56 -15.67
CA ASN A 477 45.28 -6.72 -16.27
C ASN A 477 45.84 -8.13 -16.08
N LYS A 478 45.56 -8.79 -14.94
CA LYS A 478 45.95 -10.19 -14.73
C LYS A 478 45.22 -11.14 -15.68
N ILE A 479 43.92 -10.92 -15.91
CA ILE A 479 43.07 -11.73 -16.79
C ILE A 479 43.44 -11.48 -18.26
N LYS A 480 43.63 -10.21 -18.65
CA LYS A 480 43.92 -9.79 -20.03
C LYS A 480 45.06 -8.77 -20.06
N PRO A 481 46.34 -9.20 -20.09
CA PRO A 481 47.50 -8.30 -19.98
C PRO A 481 47.62 -7.19 -21.04
N ILE A 482 46.98 -7.35 -22.21
CA ILE A 482 46.97 -6.33 -23.26
C ILE A 482 46.08 -5.12 -22.89
N ILE A 483 45.19 -5.26 -21.90
CA ILE A 483 44.21 -4.23 -21.51
C ILE A 483 44.89 -2.95 -20.97
N LYS A 484 46.10 -3.07 -20.41
CA LYS A 484 46.91 -1.93 -19.93
C LYS A 484 47.28 -0.93 -21.03
N ASN A 485 47.22 -1.36 -22.29
CA ASN A 485 47.49 -0.50 -23.44
C ASN A 485 46.27 0.34 -23.82
N HIS A 486 45.08 0.04 -23.28
CA HIS A 486 43.86 0.79 -23.57
C HIS A 486 43.90 2.17 -22.90
N PRO A 487 43.55 3.26 -23.61
CA PRO A 487 43.56 4.62 -23.05
C PRO A 487 42.73 4.75 -21.77
N SER A 488 41.54 4.13 -21.74
CA SER A 488 40.67 4.10 -20.56
C SER A 488 41.31 3.46 -19.34
N TRP A 489 42.09 2.38 -19.51
CA TRP A 489 42.79 1.74 -18.39
C TRP A 489 43.84 2.69 -17.79
N ARG A 490 44.62 3.37 -18.65
CA ARG A 490 45.63 4.36 -18.23
C ARG A 490 45.01 5.52 -17.46
N ARG A 491 43.91 6.08 -17.99
CA ARG A 491 43.16 7.14 -17.30
C ARG A 491 42.66 6.68 -15.92
N LEU A 492 42.07 5.49 -15.84
CA LEU A 492 41.48 4.98 -14.61
C LEU A 492 42.53 4.58 -13.57
N ILE A 493 43.69 4.05 -13.97
CA ILE A 493 44.76 3.72 -13.01
C ILE A 493 45.40 4.98 -12.44
N GLU A 494 45.57 6.04 -13.24
CA GLU A 494 46.05 7.35 -12.75
C GLU A 494 45.09 7.91 -11.69
N ILE A 495 43.77 7.79 -11.92
CA ILE A 495 42.76 8.19 -10.93
C ILE A 495 42.87 7.35 -9.65
N ALA A 496 43.16 6.05 -9.76
CA ALA A 496 43.18 5.14 -8.62
C ALA A 496 44.50 5.17 -7.81
N GLU A 497 45.56 5.80 -8.34
CA GLU A 497 46.89 5.87 -7.71
C GLU A 497 47.23 7.24 -7.09
N HIS A 498 46.37 8.25 -7.29
CA HIS A 498 46.53 9.63 -6.79
C HIS A 498 45.41 10.05 -5.84
#